data_AF-A0A659UNQ1-F1
#
_entry.id   AF-A0A659UNQ1-F1
#
_cell.length_a   1.000
_cell.length_b   1.000
_cell.length_c   1.000
_cell.angle_alpha   90.00
_cell.angle_beta   90.00
_cell.angle_gamma   90.00
#
_symmetry.space_group_name_H-M   'P 1'
#
loop_
_entity.id
_entity.type
_entity.pdbx_description
1 polymer ?
#
loop_
_entity_poly.entity_id
_entity_poly.type
_entity_poly.pdbx_seq_one_letter_code
_entity_poly.pdbx_strand_id
1 'polypeptide(L)'
;KNYAGHRLSPWLGHLMVSRQETARQLLTPGEVMQLPPSDEIVMVAGVPPIRAKKARYYEDVRFQERVLPPPELVRQEGGQLDDWSLLPVLAGHEAAAPPGSPPQDDEDPTGSEQRQQPELNRAPP
;
A
#
# COMPACT_ATOMS: atom_id res chain seq x y z
N LYS A 1 3.07 -40.66 -12.23
CA LYS A 1 3.02 -41.71 -13.29
C LYS A 1 3.05 -43.06 -12.58
N ASN A 2 2.15 -43.97 -12.92
CA ASN A 2 2.09 -45.33 -12.37
C ASN A 2 2.37 -46.31 -13.51
N TYR A 3 3.26 -47.27 -13.26
CA TYR A 3 3.75 -48.25 -14.22
C TYR A 3 3.15 -49.61 -13.88
N ALA A 4 2.34 -50.16 -14.78
CA ALA A 4 1.81 -51.51 -14.64
C ALA A 4 2.34 -52.40 -15.77
N GLY A 5 3.06 -53.46 -15.40
CA GLY A 5 3.70 -54.40 -16.33
C GLY A 5 4.79 -55.24 -15.67
N HIS A 6 5.32 -56.22 -16.40
CA HIS A 6 6.40 -57.08 -15.92
C HIS A 6 7.77 -56.44 -16.20
N ARG A 7 8.65 -56.42 -15.19
CA ARG A 7 9.97 -55.73 -15.22
C ARG A 7 10.95 -56.23 -16.29
N LEU A 8 10.68 -57.37 -16.94
CA LEU A 8 11.49 -57.95 -18.01
C LEU A 8 10.82 -57.88 -19.39
N SER A 9 9.64 -57.28 -19.49
CA SER A 9 8.96 -57.15 -20.78
C SER A 9 9.62 -56.08 -21.64
N PRO A 10 9.87 -56.34 -22.93
CA PRO A 10 10.59 -55.41 -23.80
C PRO A 10 9.77 -54.15 -24.14
N TRP A 11 8.47 -54.14 -23.87
CA TRP A 11 7.63 -52.95 -23.97
C TRP A 11 6.77 -52.76 -22.70
N LEU A 12 6.55 -51.50 -22.34
CA LEU A 12 5.76 -51.11 -21.18
C LEU A 12 4.27 -51.04 -21.55
N GLY A 13 3.47 -51.99 -21.04
CA GLY A 13 2.09 -52.22 -21.48
C GLY A 13 1.07 -51.19 -21.01
N HIS A 14 1.15 -50.71 -19.78
CA HIS A 14 0.19 -49.73 -19.25
C HIS A 14 0.91 -48.66 -18.42
N LEU A 15 1.05 -47.47 -19.01
CA LEU A 15 1.52 -46.27 -18.30
C LEU A 15 0.31 -45.41 -17.92
N MET A 16 0.00 -45.33 -16.63
CA MET A 16 -1.01 -44.40 -16.13
C MET A 16 -0.34 -43.06 -15.79
N VAL A 17 -0.71 -42.01 -16.51
CA VAL A 17 -0.31 -40.64 -16.18
C VAL A 17 -1.55 -39.87 -15.75
N SER A 18 -1.74 -39.68 -14.45
CA SER A 18 -2.69 -38.70 -13.92
C SER A 18 -2.02 -37.32 -13.88
N ARG A 19 -2.70 -36.30 -14.40
CA ARG A 19 -2.31 -34.89 -14.25
C ARG A 19 -3.21 -34.31 -13.17
N GLN A 20 -2.61 -33.77 -12.13
CA GLN A 20 -3.34 -33.02 -11.11
C GLN A 20 -3.16 -31.52 -11.42
N GLU A 21 -4.27 -30.86 -11.72
CA GLU A 21 -4.31 -29.42 -11.90
C GLU A 21 -4.83 -28.80 -10.62
N THR A 22 -4.02 -27.94 -10.00
CA THR A 22 -4.41 -27.18 -8.80
C THR A 22 -4.36 -25.71 -9.15
N ALA A 23 -5.46 -25.01 -8.95
CA ALA A 23 -5.53 -23.56 -9.17
C ALA A 23 -4.49 -22.86 -8.29
N ARG A 24 -3.70 -21.97 -8.90
CA ARG A 24 -2.75 -21.10 -8.20
C ARG A 24 -3.21 -19.66 -8.30
N GLN A 25 -2.91 -18.88 -7.27
CA GLN A 25 -3.11 -17.44 -7.31
C GLN A 25 -2.29 -16.86 -8.47
N LEU A 26 -2.88 -15.93 -9.22
CA LEU A 26 -2.17 -15.25 -10.31
C LEU A 26 -1.08 -14.31 -9.78
N LEU A 27 -1.33 -13.73 -8.61
CA LEU A 27 -0.38 -12.92 -7.84
C LEU A 27 -0.55 -13.24 -6.36
N THR A 28 0.57 -13.34 -5.66
CA THR A 28 0.64 -13.47 -4.21
C THR A 28 0.49 -12.10 -3.52
N PRO A 29 0.12 -12.04 -2.23
CA PRO A 29 0.05 -10.78 -1.50
C PRO A 29 1.36 -9.98 -1.52
N GLY A 30 2.51 -10.67 -1.43
CA GLY A 30 3.83 -10.03 -1.50
C GLY A 30 4.09 -9.36 -2.85
N GLU A 31 3.72 -10.01 -3.95
CA GLU A 31 3.85 -9.43 -5.30
C GLU A 31 2.92 -8.23 -5.49
N VAL A 32 1.72 -8.25 -4.91
CA VAL A 32 0.80 -7.11 -4.94
C VAL A 32 1.37 -5.93 -4.14
N MET A 33 1.94 -6.17 -2.96
CA MET A 33 2.54 -5.12 -2.12
C MET A 33 3.80 -4.51 -2.73
N GLN A 34 4.52 -5.27 -3.56
CA GLN A 34 5.74 -4.82 -4.24
C GLN A 34 5.48 -4.33 -5.67
N LEU A 35 4.22 -4.07 -6.04
CA LEU A 35 3.91 -3.53 -7.35
C LEU A 35 4.67 -2.21 -7.58
N PRO A 36 5.29 -2.04 -8.76
CA PRO A 36 5.88 -0.77 -9.13
C PRO A 36 4.82 0.35 -9.05
N PRO A 37 5.21 1.59 -8.71
CA PRO A 37 4.26 2.70 -8.63
C PRO A 37 3.61 3.05 -9.98
N SER A 38 4.16 2.57 -11.09
CA SER A 38 3.58 2.69 -12.44
C SER A 38 2.48 1.69 -12.72
N ASP A 39 2.35 0.64 -11.92
CA ASP A 39 1.45 -0.48 -12.16
C ASP A 39 0.32 -0.44 -11.13
N GLU A 40 -0.85 -0.96 -11.50
CA GLU A 40 -2.01 -1.01 -10.61
C GLU A 40 -2.93 -2.18 -10.98
N ILE A 41 -3.63 -2.71 -9.97
CA ILE A 41 -4.69 -3.70 -10.19
C ILE A 41 -6.03 -2.98 -10.19
N VAL A 42 -6.69 -2.99 -11.34
CA VAL A 42 -8.00 -2.37 -11.51
C VAL A 42 -9.08 -3.43 -11.29
N MET A 43 -10.00 -3.13 -10.38
CA MET A 43 -11.17 -3.96 -10.09
C MET A 43 -12.42 -3.24 -10.61
N VAL A 44 -13.12 -3.88 -11.56
CA VAL A 44 -14.38 -3.38 -12.13
C VAL A 44 -15.43 -4.48 -12.00
N ALA A 45 -16.65 -4.10 -11.64
CA ALA A 45 -17.75 -5.05 -11.52
C ALA A 45 -17.97 -5.81 -12.83
N GLY A 46 -18.07 -7.15 -12.75
CA GLY A 46 -18.31 -8.01 -13.91
C GLY A 46 -17.09 -8.27 -14.80
N VAL A 47 -15.90 -7.77 -14.44
CA VAL A 47 -14.66 -7.97 -15.21
C VAL A 47 -13.61 -8.65 -14.34
N PRO A 48 -12.85 -9.65 -14.85
CA PRO A 48 -11.71 -10.20 -14.13
C PRO A 48 -10.70 -9.11 -13.77
N PRO A 49 -9.98 -9.22 -12.64
CA PRO A 49 -8.98 -8.22 -12.23
C PRO A 49 -7.97 -7.96 -13.35
N ILE A 50 -7.71 -6.69 -13.64
CA ILE A 50 -6.80 -6.27 -14.71
C ILE A 50 -5.54 -5.69 -14.09
N ARG A 51 -4.38 -6.24 -14.45
CA ARG A 51 -3.10 -5.59 -14.20
C ARG A 51 -2.86 -4.54 -15.28
N ALA A 52 -2.85 -3.28 -14.89
CA ALA A 52 -2.73 -2.13 -15.78
C ALA A 52 -1.50 -1.28 -15.44
N LYS A 53 -1.14 -0.39 -16.37
CA LYS A 53 -0.18 0.69 -16.14
C LYS A 53 -0.93 2.00 -15.95
N LYS A 54 -0.52 2.80 -14.95
CA LYS A 54 -1.04 4.15 -14.74
C LYS A 54 -0.75 5.00 -15.97
N ALA A 55 -1.78 5.71 -16.43
CA ALA A 55 -1.64 6.69 -17.49
C ALA A 55 -1.09 8.00 -16.92
N ARG A 56 -0.12 8.60 -17.60
CA ARG A 56 0.39 9.94 -17.31
C ARG A 56 -0.03 10.87 -18.44
N TYR A 57 -0.81 11.88 -18.09
CA TYR A 57 -1.41 12.79 -19.08
C TYR A 57 -0.37 13.50 -19.95
N TYR A 58 0.84 13.70 -19.42
CA TYR A 58 1.95 14.35 -20.10
C TYR A 58 2.85 13.38 -20.88
N GLU A 59 2.71 12.07 -20.73
CA GLU A 59 3.48 11.08 -21.51
C GLU A 59 2.67 10.52 -22.69
N ASP A 60 1.35 10.44 -22.56
CA ASP A 60 0.47 9.90 -23.60
C ASP A 60 -0.06 11.01 -24.51
N VAL A 61 0.24 10.91 -25.80
CA VAL A 61 -0.20 11.86 -26.84
C VAL A 61 -1.71 12.07 -26.82
N ARG A 62 -2.51 11.02 -26.57
CA ARG A 62 -3.98 11.09 -26.56
C ARG A 62 -4.52 11.93 -25.40
N PHE A 63 -3.76 12.00 -24.30
CA PHE A 63 -4.10 12.86 -23.16
C PHE A 63 -3.58 14.27 -23.37
N GLN A 64 -2.38 14.44 -23.94
CA GLN A 64 -1.83 15.75 -24.28
C GLN A 64 -2.77 16.55 -25.20
N GLU A 65 -3.38 15.90 -26.21
CA GLU A 65 -4.37 16.53 -27.09
C GLU A 65 -5.61 17.09 -26.36
N ARG A 66 -5.87 16.63 -25.13
CA ARG A 66 -7.02 17.02 -24.30
C ARG A 66 -6.63 18.00 -23.18
N VAL A 67 -5.36 18.38 -23.07
CA VAL A 67 -4.90 19.34 -22.05
C VAL A 67 -5.42 20.73 -22.41
N LEU A 68 -6.24 21.30 -21.52
CA LEU A 68 -6.73 22.67 -21.62
C LEU A 68 -5.82 23.61 -20.82
N PRO A 69 -5.75 24.91 -21.17
CA PRO A 69 -5.06 25.89 -20.35
C PRO A 69 -5.62 25.90 -18.92
N PRO A 70 -4.78 26.17 -17.91
CA PRO A 70 -5.24 26.29 -16.54
C PRO A 70 -6.30 27.38 -16.43
N PRO A 71 -7.31 27.22 -15.55
CA PRO A 71 -8.31 28.26 -15.34
C PRO A 71 -7.67 29.54 -14.84
N GLU A 72 -8.21 30.69 -15.26
CA GLU A 72 -7.77 31.98 -14.75
C GLU A 72 -8.08 32.09 -13.25
N LEU A 73 -7.03 32.28 -12.45
CA LEU A 73 -7.16 32.48 -11.01
C LEU A 73 -7.70 33.89 -10.75
N VAL A 74 -9.02 34.02 -10.68
CA VAL A 74 -9.65 35.25 -10.20
C VAL A 74 -9.46 35.31 -8.68
N ARG A 75 -8.64 36.26 -8.22
CA ARG A 75 -8.58 36.59 -6.79
C ARG A 75 -9.96 37.07 -6.38
N GLN A 76 -10.69 36.24 -5.63
CA GLN A 76 -11.97 36.65 -5.07
C GLN A 76 -11.69 37.72 -4.01
N GLU A 77 -12.12 38.96 -4.30
CA GLU A 77 -12.16 40.00 -3.29
C GLU A 77 -13.31 39.66 -2.33
N GLY A 78 -12.96 39.25 -1.12
CA GLY A 78 -13.93 38.83 -0.10
C GLY A 78 -14.19 37.32 -0.06
N GLY A 79 -13.14 36.51 -0.12
CA GLY A 79 -13.25 35.07 0.17
C GLY A 79 -13.92 34.85 1.53
N GLN A 80 -15.10 34.23 1.52
CA GLN A 80 -15.79 33.79 2.72
C GLN A 80 -14.80 32.95 3.52
N LEU A 81 -14.44 33.41 4.73
CA LEU A 81 -13.57 32.63 5.60
C LEU A 81 -14.26 31.29 5.84
N ASP A 82 -13.56 30.20 5.50
CA ASP A 82 -13.98 28.85 5.84
C ASP A 82 -14.11 28.74 7.37
N ASP A 83 -15.03 27.92 7.86
CA ASP A 83 -15.28 27.70 9.29
C ASP A 83 -14.00 27.29 10.03
N TRP A 84 -13.08 26.61 9.32
CA TRP A 84 -11.75 26.24 9.82
C TRP A 84 -10.79 27.42 9.97
N SER A 85 -10.91 28.44 9.11
CA SER A 85 -10.06 29.63 9.14
C SER A 85 -10.48 30.63 10.24
N LEU A 86 -11.69 30.49 10.75
CA LEU A 86 -12.22 31.27 11.88
C LEU A 86 -11.85 30.67 13.23
N LEU A 87 -11.37 29.42 13.26
CA LEU A 87 -10.96 28.81 14.50
C LEU A 87 -9.71 29.52 15.04
N PRO A 88 -9.70 29.90 16.33
CA PRO A 88 -8.51 30.47 16.93
C PRO A 88 -7.37 29.46 16.78
N VAL A 89 -6.24 29.91 16.25
CA VAL A 89 -5.01 29.14 16.27
C VAL A 89 -4.74 28.82 17.74
N LEU A 90 -4.85 27.54 18.09
CA LEU A 90 -4.44 27.06 19.41
C LEU A 90 -3.02 27.59 19.61
N ALA A 91 -2.84 28.45 20.61
CA ALA A 91 -1.51 28.81 21.07
C ALA A 91 -0.81 27.47 21.24
N GLY A 92 0.21 27.22 20.40
CA GLY A 92 1.00 26.01 20.51
C GLY A 92 1.32 25.86 21.99
N HIS A 93 1.21 24.65 22.53
CA HIS A 93 1.90 24.38 23.78
C HIS A 93 3.34 24.81 23.50
N GLU A 94 3.71 25.97 24.02
CA GLU A 94 5.08 26.43 24.05
C GLU A 94 5.75 25.25 24.72
N ALA A 95 6.48 24.47 23.91
CA ALA A 95 7.14 23.28 24.38
C ALA A 95 8.06 23.83 25.45
N ALA A 96 7.62 23.72 26.71
CA ALA A 96 8.33 24.27 27.83
C ALA A 96 9.67 23.59 27.74
N ALA A 97 10.70 24.36 27.35
CA ALA A 97 12.05 23.88 27.36
C ALA A 97 12.26 23.34 28.78
N PRO A 98 12.51 22.03 28.96
CA PRO A 98 12.60 21.48 30.30
C PRO A 98 13.71 22.23 31.04
N PRO A 99 13.44 22.84 32.20
CA PRO A 99 14.48 23.48 32.97
C PRO A 99 15.38 22.38 33.53
N GLY A 100 16.55 22.22 32.92
CA GLY A 100 17.62 21.35 33.41
C GLY A 100 17.56 19.93 32.85
N SER A 101 18.05 19.73 31.63
CA SER A 101 18.64 18.45 31.24
C SER A 101 20.13 18.47 31.60
N PRO A 102 20.58 17.75 32.65
CA PRO A 102 22.00 17.40 32.74
C PRO A 102 22.40 16.51 31.54
N PRO A 103 23.68 16.46 31.16
CA PRO A 103 24.13 15.55 30.12
C PRO A 103 23.92 14.12 30.63
N GLN A 104 22.91 13.45 30.09
CA GLN A 104 22.69 12.03 30.32
C GLN A 104 23.33 11.28 29.14
N ASP A 105 24.60 10.93 29.33
CA ASP A 105 25.18 9.78 28.66
C ASP A 105 24.45 8.55 29.23
N ASP A 106 23.44 8.07 28.52
CA ASP A 106 22.96 6.70 28.68
C ASP A 106 22.67 6.12 27.29
N GLU A 107 23.64 5.32 26.87
CA GLU A 107 23.67 4.50 25.67
C GLU A 107 22.65 3.37 25.82
N ASP A 108 21.41 3.56 25.33
CA ASP A 108 20.43 2.47 25.21
C ASP A 108 20.09 2.22 23.73
N PRO A 109 20.59 1.12 23.11
CA PRO A 109 20.43 0.85 21.69
C PRO A 109 19.05 0.28 21.33
N THR A 110 18.12 0.18 22.29
CA THR A 110 16.83 -0.47 22.07
C THR A 110 15.70 0.51 22.40
N GLY A 111 15.46 1.50 21.53
CA GLY A 111 14.46 2.58 21.66
C GLY A 111 13.01 2.13 21.92
N SER A 112 12.76 1.64 23.12
CA SER A 112 11.52 0.97 23.55
C SER A 112 10.58 1.90 24.30
N GLU A 113 11.04 3.09 24.69
CA GLU A 113 10.42 3.88 25.75
C GLU A 113 9.31 4.84 25.27
N GLN A 114 9.03 4.90 23.96
CA GLN A 114 7.98 5.77 23.41
C GLN A 114 6.71 5.02 22.95
N ARG A 115 6.52 3.75 23.36
CA ARG A 115 5.24 3.06 23.13
C ARG A 115 4.31 3.22 24.33
N GLN A 116 3.43 4.23 24.27
CA GLN A 116 2.25 4.27 25.14
C GLN A 116 1.29 3.15 24.73
N GLN A 117 1.13 2.14 25.59
CA GLN A 117 0.14 1.07 25.40
C GLN A 117 -1.18 1.47 26.06
N PRO A 118 -2.24 1.77 25.29
CA PRO A 118 -3.52 2.24 25.84
C PRO A 118 -4.25 1.15 26.64
N GLU A 119 -3.89 -0.12 26.50
CA GLU A 119 -4.52 -1.25 27.18
C GLU A 119 -4.31 -1.25 28.71
N LEU A 120 -3.24 -0.62 29.21
CA LEU A 120 -2.89 -0.59 30.65
C LEU A 120 -3.60 0.52 31.45
N ASN A 121 -4.21 1.50 30.77
CA ASN A 121 -4.93 2.61 31.41
C ASN A 121 -6.39 2.31 31.76
N ARG A 122 -6.89 1.09 31.48
CA ARG A 122 -8.27 0.67 31.78
C ARG A 122 -8.32 -0.56 32.68
N ALA A 123 -7.71 -0.47 33.86
CA ALA A 123 -8.08 -1.33 34.98
C ALA A 123 -8.42 -0.44 36.19
N PRO A 124 -9.68 -0.43 36.68
CA PRO A 124 -9.99 0.14 38.00
C PRO A 124 -9.45 -0.79 39.10
N PRO A 125 -9.24 -0.27 40.33
CA PRO A 125 -8.59 -0.99 41.44
C PRO A 125 -9.34 -2.23 41.92
#